data_AF-A0A836K293-F1
#
_entry.id   AF-A0A836K293-F1
#
_cell.length_a   1.000
_cell.length_b   1.000
_cell.length_c   1.000
_cell.angle_alpha   90.00
_cell.angle_beta   90.00
_cell.angle_gamma   90.00
#
_symmetry.space_group_name_H-M   'P 1'
#
loop_
_entity.id
_entity.type
_entity.pdbx_description
1 polymer ?
#
loop_
_entity_poly.entity_id
_entity_poly.type
_entity_poly.pdbx_seq_one_letter_code
_entity_poly.pdbx_strand_id
1 'polypeptide(L)'
;KRRENKMRQKWSPFYATDFQTLMYPSFTFCRIFGLFPYKINNSIFEISKPQYILSIIITCALCVFQLMYTKSTISTKIDFENIITIIVTSCYCILIVFFAIVTIILSNPRMRLLQTIMEVSSKLSPKSYQKLSKLIHIKDIFGFFYVIGLNFIVFYKMGTNILTLIFLIYTVQWIFQMEMLYVNCVCVLKACFKKINNDLRLMQEIVNNKSCISTISYCEQRNPFLIKLKALEKQYMMISNTIQILNTIFSVQVFVTIVLTLFEVSLELYIYVVKWHNGLVINLSEQVIEIFLLNMIFYTLRMALIFWACETGKNQAQEIRTTIHDVLNDARDEQIKNELQLFSLQLLHCKHTFSAKGFNVDATFLTTMVGTITTYMLITLQFLIALYSCENLQLI
;
A
#
# COMPACT_ATOMS: atom_id res chain seq x y z
N LYS A 1 18.91 5.45 41.57
CA LYS A 1 18.01 4.35 41.13
C LYS A 1 16.59 4.90 40.98
N ARG A 2 16.31 5.70 39.94
CA ARG A 2 14.95 6.17 39.58
C ARG A 2 14.54 5.41 38.33
N ARG A 3 13.68 4.40 38.48
CA ARG A 3 13.00 3.75 37.37
C ARG A 3 11.90 4.71 36.92
N GLU A 4 12.15 5.47 35.86
CA GLU A 4 11.05 6.03 35.08
C GLU A 4 10.38 4.87 34.35
N ASN A 5 9.38 4.26 34.99
CA ASN A 5 8.39 3.47 34.29
C ASN A 5 7.65 4.43 33.36
N LYS A 6 8.10 4.55 32.10
CA LYS A 6 7.23 5.01 31.01
C LYS A 6 6.03 4.08 30.99
N MET A 7 4.93 4.49 31.62
CA MET A 7 3.65 3.83 31.46
C MET A 7 3.41 3.69 29.96
N ARG A 8 3.41 2.45 29.45
CA ARG A 8 2.92 2.15 28.09
C ARG A 8 1.53 2.77 28.00
N GLN A 9 1.39 3.84 27.24
CA GLN A 9 0.08 4.44 27.00
C GLN A 9 -0.81 3.35 26.40
N LYS A 10 -1.90 3.04 27.11
CA LYS A 10 -2.84 2.00 26.74
C LYS A 10 -3.40 2.36 25.36
N TRP A 11 -3.31 1.45 24.40
CA TRP A 11 -3.81 1.69 23.05
C TRP A 11 -5.28 2.10 23.09
N SER A 12 -5.63 3.11 22.31
CA SER A 12 -7.01 3.57 22.12
C SER A 12 -7.31 3.69 20.62
N PRO A 13 -8.46 3.19 20.14
CA PRO A 13 -8.83 3.32 18.74
C PRO A 13 -8.89 4.81 18.35
N PHE A 14 -8.48 5.09 17.11
CA PHE A 14 -8.34 6.44 16.53
C PHE A 14 -7.45 7.45 17.28
N TYR A 15 -6.79 7.07 18.37
CA TYR A 15 -5.94 7.95 19.18
C TYR A 15 -4.55 7.32 19.39
N ALA A 16 -3.66 7.54 18.44
CA ALA A 16 -2.25 7.14 18.55
C ALA A 16 -1.37 8.32 18.96
N THR A 17 -0.34 8.05 19.78
CA THR A 17 0.64 9.04 20.22
C THR A 17 2.05 8.73 19.76
N ASP A 18 2.28 7.50 19.28
CA ASP A 18 3.54 7.01 18.75
C ASP A 18 3.31 6.02 17.60
N PHE A 19 4.40 5.57 16.97
CA PHE A 19 4.34 4.62 15.85
C PHE A 19 3.72 3.27 16.23
N GLN A 20 3.95 2.78 17.45
CA GLN A 20 3.45 1.45 17.85
C GLN A 20 1.94 1.46 18.07
N THR A 21 1.43 2.49 18.74
CA THR A 21 -0.01 2.69 18.94
C THR A 21 -0.73 2.96 17.63
N LEU A 22 -0.06 3.63 16.67
CA LEU A 22 -0.57 3.86 15.32
C LEU A 22 -0.68 2.56 14.50
N MET A 23 0.33 1.70 14.58
CA MET A 23 0.39 0.47 13.79
C MET A 23 -0.31 -0.72 14.46
N TYR A 24 -0.81 -0.54 15.69
CA TYR A 24 -1.33 -1.62 16.52
C TYR A 24 -2.45 -2.45 15.86
N PRO A 25 -3.46 -1.87 15.18
CA PRO A 25 -4.48 -2.66 14.47
C PRO A 25 -3.86 -3.55 13.39
N SER A 26 -3.06 -2.95 12.50
CA SER A 26 -2.36 -3.65 11.43
C SER A 26 -1.44 -4.76 11.95
N PHE A 27 -0.64 -4.49 12.99
CA PHE A 27 0.25 -5.50 13.59
C PHE A 27 -0.51 -6.66 14.23
N THR A 28 -1.67 -6.37 14.82
CA THR A 28 -2.53 -7.38 15.43
C THR A 28 -3.12 -8.28 14.36
N PHE A 29 -3.68 -7.71 13.29
CA PHE A 29 -4.19 -8.49 12.15
C PHE A 29 -3.06 -9.27 11.46
N CYS A 30 -1.93 -8.65 11.13
CA CYS A 30 -0.78 -9.35 10.58
C CYS A 30 -0.29 -10.50 11.49
N ARG A 31 -0.36 -10.36 12.82
CA ARG A 31 0.00 -11.46 13.73
C ARG A 31 -0.98 -12.63 13.66
N ILE A 32 -2.29 -12.36 13.57
CA ILE A 32 -3.32 -13.41 13.39
C ILE A 32 -3.05 -14.21 12.11
N PHE A 33 -2.63 -13.53 11.04
CA PHE A 33 -2.37 -14.13 9.73
C PHE A 33 -0.92 -14.65 9.54
N GLY A 34 -0.10 -14.69 10.59
CA GLY A 34 1.29 -15.17 10.46
C GLY A 34 2.19 -14.30 9.57
N LEU A 35 1.85 -13.02 9.40
CA LEU A 35 2.62 -12.04 8.63
C LEU A 35 3.58 -11.23 9.50
N PHE A 36 3.44 -11.32 10.82
CA PHE A 36 4.21 -10.54 11.78
C PHE A 36 4.92 -11.43 12.81
N PRO A 37 6.03 -12.09 12.43
CA PRO A 37 6.77 -13.01 13.31
C PRO A 37 7.69 -12.30 14.31
N TYR A 38 7.31 -11.11 14.78
CA TYR A 38 8.15 -10.25 15.62
C TYR A 38 7.46 -9.94 16.94
N LYS A 39 8.27 -9.80 17.99
CA LYS A 39 7.88 -9.21 19.28
C LYS A 39 8.49 -7.82 19.40
N ILE A 40 7.79 -6.93 20.11
CA ILE A 40 8.24 -5.56 20.35
C ILE A 40 8.58 -5.43 21.83
N ASN A 41 9.88 -5.34 22.12
CA ASN A 41 10.43 -5.20 23.46
C ASN A 41 11.07 -3.82 23.57
N ASN A 42 10.60 -2.96 24.48
CA ASN A 42 11.16 -1.61 24.70
C ASN A 42 11.42 -0.83 23.39
N SER A 43 10.46 -0.83 22.46
CA SER A 43 10.62 -0.19 21.13
C SER A 43 11.78 -0.72 20.28
N ILE A 44 12.08 -2.00 20.43
CA ILE A 44 12.98 -2.75 19.56
C ILE A 44 12.19 -3.94 19.02
N PHE A 45 12.22 -4.11 17.69
CA PHE A 45 11.66 -5.29 17.03
C PHE A 45 12.65 -6.45 17.15
N GLU A 46 12.21 -7.54 17.76
CA GLU A 46 12.98 -8.77 17.90
C GLU A 46 12.24 -9.94 17.24
N ILE A 47 12.99 -10.87 16.66
CA ILE A 47 12.43 -12.09 16.10
C ILE A 47 11.81 -12.92 17.22
N SER A 48 10.59 -13.40 17.00
CA SER A 48 9.92 -14.33 17.90
C SER A 48 9.93 -15.73 17.27
N LYS A 49 10.78 -16.63 17.79
CA LYS A 49 10.87 -18.03 17.32
C LYS A 49 9.49 -18.71 17.16
N PRO A 50 8.56 -18.68 18.15
CA PRO A 50 7.27 -19.35 18.00
C PRO A 50 6.41 -18.72 16.90
N GLN A 51 6.43 -17.39 16.75
CA GLN A 51 5.64 -16.72 15.70
C GLN A 51 6.24 -16.94 14.32
N TYR A 52 7.56 -17.09 14.22
CA TYR A 52 8.23 -17.45 12.97
C TYR A 52 7.88 -18.87 12.54
N ILE A 53 7.89 -19.83 13.47
CA ILE A 53 7.42 -21.21 13.21
C ILE A 53 5.97 -21.21 12.74
N LEU A 54 5.09 -20.46 13.41
CA LEU A 54 3.69 -20.31 13.00
C LEU A 54 3.57 -19.75 11.57
N SER A 55 4.37 -18.74 11.24
CA SER A 55 4.38 -18.11 9.91
C SER A 55 4.81 -19.11 8.81
N ILE A 56 5.80 -19.97 9.11
CA ILE A 56 6.22 -21.05 8.21
C ILE A 56 5.10 -22.07 8.03
N ILE A 57 4.49 -22.55 9.12
CA ILE A 57 3.42 -23.56 9.06
C ILE A 57 2.23 -23.05 8.23
N ILE A 58 1.80 -21.81 8.48
CA ILE A 58 0.74 -21.14 7.72
C ILE A 58 1.09 -21.06 6.24
N THR A 59 2.31 -20.60 5.91
CA THR A 59 2.76 -20.45 4.52
C THR A 59 2.78 -21.80 3.81
N CYS A 60 3.31 -22.85 4.46
CA CYS A 60 3.31 -24.20 3.93
C CYS A 60 1.89 -24.73 3.70
N ALA A 61 0.98 -24.52 4.66
CA ALA A 61 -0.42 -24.94 4.53
C ALA A 61 -1.11 -24.25 3.35
N LEU A 62 -0.87 -22.94 3.18
CA LEU A 62 -1.37 -22.19 2.02
C LEU A 62 -0.82 -22.75 0.71
N CYS A 63 0.49 -22.99 0.62
CA CYS A 63 1.10 -23.55 -0.59
C CYS A 63 0.52 -24.93 -0.95
N VAL A 64 0.38 -25.83 0.03
CA VAL A 64 -0.20 -27.16 -0.18
C VAL A 64 -1.66 -27.05 -0.64
N PHE A 65 -2.45 -26.19 -0.01
CA PHE A 65 -3.84 -25.99 -0.40
C PHE A 65 -3.97 -25.47 -1.84
N GLN A 66 -3.18 -24.46 -2.21
CA GLN A 66 -3.21 -23.90 -3.57
C GLN A 66 -2.78 -24.93 -4.64
N LEU A 67 -1.79 -25.77 -4.33
CA LEU A 67 -1.38 -26.87 -5.22
C LEU A 67 -2.49 -27.93 -5.36
N MET A 68 -3.15 -28.29 -4.27
CA MET A 68 -4.28 -29.23 -4.30
C MET A 68 -5.46 -28.68 -5.11
N TYR A 69 -5.78 -27.39 -4.94
CA TYR A 69 -6.83 -26.70 -5.69
C TYR A 69 -6.52 -26.65 -7.19
N THR A 70 -5.27 -26.33 -7.54
CA THR A 70 -4.80 -26.35 -8.94
C THR A 70 -4.94 -27.74 -9.56
N LYS A 71 -4.50 -28.79 -8.85
CA LYS A 71 -4.63 -30.18 -9.31
C LYS A 71 -6.09 -30.60 -9.51
N SER A 72 -6.97 -30.25 -8.57
CA SER A 72 -8.40 -30.54 -8.68
C SER A 72 -9.02 -29.87 -9.91
N THR A 73 -8.61 -28.64 -10.20
CA THR A 73 -9.11 -27.86 -11.34
C THR A 73 -8.68 -28.47 -12.67
N ILE A 74 -7.42 -28.89 -12.79
CA ILE A 74 -6.88 -29.56 -14.00
C ILE A 74 -7.54 -30.93 -14.25
N SER A 75 -7.98 -31.63 -13.19
CA SER A 75 -8.58 -32.96 -13.31
C SER A 75 -10.02 -32.96 -13.85
N THR A 76 -10.64 -31.79 -14.05
CA THR A 76 -12.00 -31.67 -14.61
C THR A 76 -12.01 -31.84 -16.13
N LYS A 77 -13.13 -32.28 -16.72
CA LYS A 77 -13.24 -32.49 -18.18
C LYS A 77 -12.93 -31.18 -18.92
N ILE A 78 -12.07 -31.30 -19.93
CA ILE A 78 -11.54 -30.18 -20.71
C ILE A 78 -12.55 -29.80 -21.81
N ASP A 79 -13.37 -28.80 -21.54
CA ASP A 79 -14.16 -28.05 -22.54
C ASP A 79 -13.53 -26.65 -22.74
N PHE A 80 -13.76 -26.00 -23.88
CA PHE A 80 -13.07 -24.73 -24.22
C PHE A 80 -13.29 -23.60 -23.19
N GLU A 81 -14.52 -23.45 -22.67
CA GLU A 81 -14.83 -22.48 -21.61
C GLU A 81 -14.17 -22.83 -20.27
N ASN A 82 -14.01 -24.13 -20.00
CA ASN A 82 -13.25 -24.61 -18.84
C ASN A 82 -11.75 -24.32 -19.00
N ILE A 83 -11.18 -24.34 -20.22
CA ILE A 83 -9.75 -24.08 -20.45
C ILE A 83 -9.35 -22.68 -19.97
N ILE A 84 -10.11 -21.63 -20.35
CA ILE A 84 -9.81 -20.25 -19.92
C ILE A 84 -9.86 -20.16 -18.40
N THR A 85 -10.91 -20.71 -17.78
CA THR A 85 -11.08 -20.72 -16.33
C THR A 85 -9.94 -21.47 -15.63
N ILE A 86 -9.51 -22.62 -16.17
CA ILE A 86 -8.39 -23.42 -15.65
C ILE A 86 -7.08 -22.62 -15.72
N ILE A 87 -6.78 -21.98 -16.86
CA ILE A 87 -5.55 -21.20 -17.04
C ILE A 87 -5.51 -20.04 -16.05
N VAL A 88 -6.59 -19.25 -15.99
CA VAL A 88 -6.64 -18.07 -15.11
C VAL A 88 -6.55 -18.48 -13.64
N THR A 89 -7.28 -19.52 -13.24
CA THR A 89 -7.23 -20.06 -11.87
C THR A 89 -5.83 -20.56 -11.52
N SER A 90 -5.16 -21.24 -12.46
CA SER A 90 -3.79 -21.76 -12.25
C SER A 90 -2.79 -20.62 -12.11
N CYS A 91 -2.86 -19.59 -12.97
CA CYS A 91 -2.01 -18.40 -12.87
C CYS A 91 -2.22 -17.68 -11.53
N TYR A 92 -3.48 -17.52 -11.11
CA TYR A 92 -3.83 -16.90 -9.82
C TYR A 92 -3.22 -17.68 -8.64
N CYS A 93 -3.35 -19.01 -8.62
CA CYS A 93 -2.77 -19.87 -7.59
C CYS A 93 -1.23 -19.76 -7.55
N ILE A 94 -0.57 -19.78 -8.70
CA ILE A 94 0.90 -19.64 -8.81
C ILE A 94 1.35 -18.29 -8.24
N LEU A 95 0.66 -17.20 -8.59
CA LEU A 95 0.97 -15.85 -8.11
C LEU A 95 0.79 -15.73 -6.59
N ILE A 96 -0.25 -16.35 -6.01
CA ILE A 96 -0.45 -16.40 -4.55
C ILE A 96 0.68 -17.15 -3.86
N VAL A 97 1.05 -18.34 -4.37
CA VAL A 97 2.15 -19.13 -3.79
C VAL A 97 3.46 -18.35 -3.86
N PHE A 98 3.74 -17.71 -5.00
CA PHE A 98 4.90 -16.85 -5.17
C PHE A 98 4.88 -15.67 -4.18
N PHE A 99 3.75 -14.98 -4.05
CA PHE A 99 3.55 -13.90 -3.08
C PHE A 99 3.79 -14.37 -1.64
N ALA A 100 3.35 -15.58 -1.31
CA ALA A 100 3.51 -16.18 0.02
C ALA A 100 4.99 -16.45 0.35
N ILE A 101 5.72 -17.08 -0.58
CA ILE A 101 7.15 -17.39 -0.46
C ILE A 101 7.98 -16.11 -0.36
N VAL A 102 7.72 -15.11 -1.21
CA VAL A 102 8.44 -13.83 -1.18
C VAL A 102 8.22 -13.12 0.16
N THR A 103 7.00 -13.13 0.66
CA THR A 103 6.64 -12.47 1.92
C THR A 103 7.32 -13.10 3.13
N ILE A 104 7.50 -14.43 3.17
CA ILE A 104 8.23 -15.07 4.26
C ILE A 104 9.74 -14.78 4.18
N ILE A 105 10.33 -14.84 2.98
CA ILE A 105 11.75 -14.52 2.75
C ILE A 105 12.07 -13.09 3.19
N LEU A 106 11.18 -12.15 2.88
CA LEU A 106 11.35 -10.73 3.18
C LEU A 106 10.94 -10.36 4.61
N SER A 107 10.61 -11.33 5.46
CA SER A 107 10.25 -11.08 6.87
C SER A 107 11.36 -10.39 7.65
N ASN A 108 12.60 -10.85 7.57
CA ASN A 108 13.70 -10.22 8.32
C ASN A 108 14.03 -8.80 7.83
N PRO A 109 14.19 -8.54 6.52
CA PRO A 109 14.31 -7.19 5.99
C PRO A 109 13.15 -6.27 6.41
N ARG A 110 11.90 -6.74 6.30
CA ARG A 110 10.70 -5.98 6.69
C ARG A 110 10.72 -5.56 8.16
N MET A 111 11.19 -6.43 9.05
CA MET A 111 11.35 -6.08 10.47
C MET A 111 12.29 -4.89 10.67
N ARG A 112 13.46 -4.92 10.01
CA ARG A 112 14.46 -3.84 10.08
C ARG A 112 13.91 -2.54 9.51
N LEU A 113 13.16 -2.61 8.40
CA LEU A 113 12.48 -1.46 7.83
C LEU A 113 11.47 -0.86 8.80
N LEU A 114 10.63 -1.66 9.45
CA LEU A 114 9.67 -1.16 10.45
C LEU A 114 10.37 -0.48 11.64
N GLN A 115 11.52 -1.00 12.06
CA GLN A 115 12.37 -0.36 13.06
C GLN A 115 12.89 1.00 12.57
N THR A 116 13.43 1.08 11.34
CA THR A 116 13.91 2.34 10.75
C THR A 116 12.77 3.36 10.60
N ILE A 117 11.58 2.95 10.16
CA ILE A 117 10.41 3.84 10.07
C ILE A 117 10.03 4.36 11.46
N MET A 118 10.03 3.50 12.49
CA MET A 118 9.75 3.91 13.86
C MET A 118 10.76 4.96 14.37
N GLU A 119 12.04 4.78 14.06
CA GLU A 119 13.10 5.73 14.43
C GLU A 119 12.96 7.07 13.72
N VAL A 120 12.74 7.05 12.40
CA VAL A 120 12.56 8.26 11.59
C VAL A 120 11.29 9.03 11.99
N SER A 121 10.20 8.29 12.27
CA SER A 121 8.92 8.87 12.67
C SER A 121 8.86 9.30 14.14
N SER A 122 9.82 8.92 14.97
CA SER A 122 9.91 9.35 16.39
C SER A 122 9.93 10.87 16.55
N LYS A 123 10.36 11.60 15.51
CA LYS A 123 10.36 13.06 15.46
C LYS A 123 8.96 13.66 15.26
N LEU A 124 7.95 12.90 14.89
CA LEU A 124 6.59 13.40 14.71
C LEU A 124 5.97 13.79 16.05
N SER A 125 5.11 14.82 16.03
CA SER A 125 4.36 15.21 17.22
C SER A 125 3.22 14.24 17.53
N PRO A 126 2.79 14.10 18.79
CA PRO A 126 1.61 13.31 19.13
C PRO A 126 0.35 13.75 18.36
N LYS A 127 0.18 15.06 18.11
CA LYS A 127 -0.94 15.59 17.29
C LYS A 127 -0.89 15.07 15.85
N SER A 128 0.30 14.93 15.28
CA SER A 128 0.50 14.35 13.95
C SER A 128 0.09 12.87 13.93
N TYR A 129 0.49 12.10 14.95
CA TYR A 129 0.08 10.71 15.13
C TYR A 129 -1.44 10.56 15.28
N GLN A 130 -2.08 11.40 16.09
CA GLN A 130 -3.54 11.38 16.28
C GLN A 130 -4.30 11.67 14.97
N LYS A 131 -3.83 12.62 14.17
CA LYS A 131 -4.44 12.90 12.87
C LYS A 131 -4.29 11.71 11.92
N LEU A 132 -3.12 11.07 11.94
CA LEU A 132 -2.83 9.92 11.10
C LEU A 132 -3.59 8.66 11.53
N SER A 133 -3.80 8.45 12.84
CA SER A 133 -4.52 7.30 13.38
C SER A 133 -5.99 7.28 13.00
N LYS A 134 -6.62 8.45 12.82
CA LYS A 134 -8.00 8.50 12.29
C LYS A 134 -8.08 7.80 10.93
N LEU A 135 -7.17 8.13 10.01
CA LEU A 135 -7.18 7.54 8.68
C LEU A 135 -6.74 6.07 8.69
N ILE A 136 -5.62 5.76 9.35
CA ILE A 136 -5.05 4.40 9.35
C ILE A 136 -5.96 3.42 10.10
N HIS A 137 -6.44 3.76 11.29
CA HIS A 137 -7.29 2.83 12.05
C HIS A 137 -8.65 2.64 11.37
N ILE A 138 -9.26 3.69 10.77
CA ILE A 138 -10.53 3.54 10.04
C ILE A 138 -10.33 2.59 8.87
N LYS A 139 -9.35 2.83 7.99
CA LYS A 139 -9.19 2.01 6.79
C LYS A 139 -8.83 0.56 7.13
N ASP A 140 -7.98 0.34 8.13
CA ASP A 140 -7.48 -1.00 8.45
C ASP A 140 -8.57 -1.84 9.13
N ILE A 141 -9.28 -1.26 10.10
CA ILE A 141 -10.34 -1.96 10.83
C ILE A 141 -11.54 -2.19 9.92
N PHE A 142 -12.02 -1.14 9.23
CA PHE A 142 -13.16 -1.26 8.34
C PHE A 142 -12.85 -2.19 7.17
N GLY A 143 -11.68 -2.03 6.53
CA GLY A 143 -11.27 -2.89 5.43
C GLY A 143 -11.13 -4.35 5.85
N PHE A 144 -10.61 -4.63 7.06
CA PHE A 144 -10.54 -5.98 7.60
C PHE A 144 -11.90 -6.66 7.65
N PHE A 145 -12.91 -5.99 8.23
CA PHE A 145 -14.26 -6.55 8.35
C PHE A 145 -15.01 -6.56 7.02
N TYR A 146 -14.79 -5.56 6.17
CA TYR A 146 -15.38 -5.49 4.84
C TYR A 146 -15.00 -6.70 3.99
N VAL A 147 -13.71 -7.07 3.94
CA VAL A 147 -13.24 -8.25 3.19
C VAL A 147 -13.88 -9.53 3.71
N ILE A 148 -13.99 -9.68 5.02
CA ILE A 148 -14.65 -10.84 5.63
C ILE A 148 -16.13 -10.89 5.21
N GLY A 149 -16.86 -9.78 5.38
CA GLY A 149 -18.28 -9.69 5.02
C GLY A 149 -18.53 -9.96 3.53
N LEU A 150 -17.70 -9.39 2.65
CA LEU A 150 -17.77 -9.61 1.21
C LEU A 150 -17.65 -11.10 0.86
N ASN A 151 -16.64 -11.79 1.39
CA ASN A 151 -16.45 -13.21 1.12
C ASN A 151 -17.59 -14.08 1.68
N PHE A 152 -18.18 -13.71 2.82
CA PHE A 152 -19.37 -14.40 3.35
C PHE A 152 -20.60 -14.24 2.45
N ILE A 153 -20.81 -13.05 1.87
CA ILE A 153 -21.89 -12.81 0.91
C ILE A 153 -21.68 -13.66 -0.35
N VAL A 154 -20.45 -13.65 -0.89
CA VAL A 154 -20.09 -14.46 -2.06
C VAL A 154 -20.32 -15.94 -1.79
N PHE A 155 -19.91 -16.43 -0.61
CA PHE A 155 -20.14 -17.81 -0.19
C PHE A 155 -21.61 -18.20 -0.17
N TYR A 156 -22.41 -17.39 0.54
CA TYR A 156 -23.83 -17.65 0.73
C TYR A 156 -24.55 -17.76 -0.62
N LYS A 157 -24.15 -16.94 -1.59
CA LYS A 157 -24.75 -16.91 -2.94
C LYS A 157 -24.20 -17.99 -3.89
N MET A 158 -22.92 -18.34 -3.82
CA MET A 158 -22.28 -19.30 -4.74
C MET A 158 -22.39 -20.77 -4.28
N GLY A 159 -22.75 -21.03 -3.01
CA GLY A 159 -22.93 -22.40 -2.50
C GLY A 159 -21.66 -23.25 -2.53
N THR A 160 -20.49 -22.66 -2.28
CA THR A 160 -19.20 -23.36 -2.31
C THR A 160 -18.97 -24.22 -1.06
N ASN A 161 -17.99 -25.12 -1.10
CA ASN A 161 -17.61 -25.91 0.08
C ASN A 161 -17.03 -25.01 1.18
N ILE A 162 -17.45 -25.22 2.43
CA ILE A 162 -16.99 -24.49 3.63
C ILE A 162 -15.45 -24.46 3.73
N LEU A 163 -14.78 -25.57 3.43
CA LEU A 163 -13.32 -25.61 3.53
C LEU A 163 -12.66 -24.68 2.51
N THR A 164 -13.13 -24.67 1.26
CA THR A 164 -12.66 -23.76 0.21
C THR A 164 -12.91 -22.31 0.58
N LEU A 165 -14.07 -22.01 1.20
CA LEU A 165 -14.37 -20.67 1.68
C LEU A 165 -13.35 -20.18 2.71
N ILE A 166 -13.07 -21.00 3.74
CA ILE A 166 -12.15 -20.62 4.82
C ILE A 166 -10.78 -20.27 4.25
N PHE A 167 -10.28 -21.06 3.30
CA PHE A 167 -9.00 -20.79 2.64
C PHE A 167 -9.04 -19.56 1.73
N LEU A 168 -10.14 -19.31 1.02
CA LEU A 168 -10.30 -18.12 0.20
C LEU A 168 -10.30 -16.85 1.06
N ILE A 169 -11.14 -16.82 2.10
CA ILE A 169 -11.17 -15.72 3.08
C ILE A 169 -9.78 -15.49 3.63
N TYR A 170 -9.11 -16.57 4.04
CA TYR A 170 -7.77 -16.48 4.59
C TYR A 170 -6.79 -15.85 3.60
N THR A 171 -6.77 -16.34 2.35
CA THR A 171 -5.82 -15.90 1.31
C THR A 171 -6.05 -14.43 0.94
N VAL A 172 -7.30 -14.02 0.72
CA VAL A 172 -7.64 -12.63 0.39
C VAL A 172 -7.28 -11.72 1.57
N GLN A 173 -7.58 -12.14 2.81
CA GLN A 173 -7.22 -11.37 3.99
C GLN A 173 -5.71 -11.26 4.17
N TRP A 174 -4.97 -12.33 3.88
CA TRP A 174 -3.52 -12.37 3.96
C TRP A 174 -2.87 -11.32 3.04
N ILE A 175 -3.30 -11.29 1.78
CA ILE A 175 -2.85 -10.30 0.79
C ILE A 175 -3.24 -8.89 1.23
N PHE A 176 -4.50 -8.69 1.63
CA PHE A 176 -5.01 -7.39 2.09
C PHE A 176 -4.21 -6.83 3.28
N GLN A 177 -3.87 -7.66 4.28
CA GLN A 177 -3.08 -7.21 5.43
C GLN A 177 -1.67 -6.77 5.04
N MET A 178 -1.04 -7.47 4.09
CA MET A 178 0.27 -7.08 3.56
C MET A 178 0.23 -5.73 2.82
N GLU A 179 -0.82 -5.50 2.05
CA GLU A 179 -1.04 -4.22 1.36
C GLU A 179 -1.32 -3.08 2.34
N MET A 180 -2.17 -3.31 3.33
CA MET A 180 -2.46 -2.29 4.34
C MET A 180 -1.21 -1.92 5.14
N LEU A 181 -0.35 -2.89 5.47
CA LEU A 181 0.95 -2.64 6.10
C LEU A 181 1.86 -1.77 5.22
N TYR A 182 1.90 -2.02 3.91
CA TYR A 182 2.64 -1.18 2.96
C TYR A 182 2.10 0.26 2.94
N VAL A 183 0.78 0.41 2.73
CA VAL A 183 0.10 1.72 2.68
C VAL A 183 0.34 2.52 3.98
N ASN A 184 0.32 1.85 5.13
CA ASN A 184 0.59 2.46 6.42
C ASN A 184 2.02 3.01 6.51
N CYS A 185 3.01 2.22 6.07
CA CYS A 185 4.41 2.67 6.01
C CYS A 185 4.56 3.92 5.13
N VAL A 186 3.95 3.91 3.94
CA VAL A 186 3.95 5.06 3.01
C VAL A 186 3.32 6.29 3.66
N CYS A 187 2.17 6.13 4.33
CA CYS A 187 1.48 7.23 5.00
C CYS A 187 2.30 7.84 6.16
N VAL A 188 3.04 7.02 6.92
CA VAL A 188 3.94 7.49 7.98
C VAL A 188 5.11 8.28 7.39
N LEU A 189 5.75 7.77 6.33
CA LEU A 189 6.86 8.46 5.66
C LEU A 189 6.42 9.78 5.03
N LYS A 190 5.23 9.82 4.42
CA LYS A 190 4.58 11.06 3.96
C LYS A 190 4.42 12.08 5.10
N ALA A 191 3.97 11.64 6.27
CA ALA A 191 3.85 12.53 7.43
C ALA A 191 5.21 13.07 7.89
N CYS A 192 6.28 12.27 7.81
CA CYS A 192 7.64 12.71 8.10
C CYS A 192 8.11 13.81 7.12
N PHE A 193 7.85 13.67 5.82
CA PHE A 193 8.13 14.73 4.85
C PHE A 193 7.32 16.00 5.12
N LYS A 194 6.03 15.85 5.41
CA LYS A 194 5.18 16.99 5.77
C LYS A 194 5.72 17.77 6.97
N LYS A 195 6.29 17.07 7.96
CA LYS A 195 6.95 17.72 9.09
C LYS A 195 8.15 18.55 8.64
N ILE A 196 9.04 17.99 7.81
CA ILE A 196 10.20 18.73 7.28
C ILE A 196 9.74 19.98 6.53
N ASN A 197 8.74 19.85 5.67
CA ASN A 197 8.20 20.99 4.92
C ASN A 197 7.69 22.10 5.85
N ASN A 198 6.95 21.74 6.89
CA ASN A 198 6.47 22.70 7.89
C ASN A 198 7.63 23.34 8.67
N ASP A 199 8.64 22.56 9.07
CA ASP A 199 9.81 23.07 9.81
C ASP A 199 10.64 24.03 8.94
N LEU A 200 10.72 23.81 7.63
CA LEU A 200 11.35 24.72 6.65
C LEU A 200 10.57 26.03 6.52
N ARG A 201 9.23 25.97 6.35
CA ARG A 201 8.39 27.18 6.26
C ARG A 201 8.44 28.03 7.52
N LEU A 202 8.38 27.40 8.69
CA LEU A 202 8.53 28.11 9.97
C LEU A 202 9.90 28.81 10.07
N MET A 203 10.95 28.19 9.52
CA MET A 203 12.27 28.83 9.47
C MET A 203 12.29 30.05 8.53
N GLN A 204 11.62 29.98 7.38
CA GLN A 204 11.47 31.10 6.45
C GLN A 204 10.74 32.29 7.08
N GLU A 205 9.61 32.04 7.75
CA GLU A 205 8.83 33.09 8.42
C GLU A 205 9.64 33.84 9.49
N ILE A 206 10.45 33.11 10.26
CA ILE A 206 11.31 33.71 11.29
C ILE A 206 12.39 34.61 10.65
N VAL A 207 12.98 34.19 9.52
CA VAL A 207 13.98 34.98 8.80
C VAL A 207 13.35 36.22 8.18
N ASN A 208 12.19 36.09 7.53
CA ASN A 208 11.51 37.20 6.87
C ASN A 208 10.99 38.24 7.87
N ASN A 209 10.37 37.82 8.99
CA ASN A 209 9.85 38.73 10.01
C ASN A 209 10.95 39.45 10.81
N LYS A 210 12.11 38.82 11.05
CA LYS A 210 13.22 39.46 11.77
C LYS A 210 14.00 40.47 10.96
N SER A 211 13.93 40.39 9.63
CA SER A 211 14.53 41.39 8.73
C SER A 211 13.97 42.82 8.95
N CYS A 212 12.85 42.96 9.67
CA CYS A 212 12.21 44.24 9.95
C CYS A 212 12.67 44.91 11.26
N ILE A 213 13.38 44.23 12.19
CA ILE A 213 13.55 44.76 13.57
C ILE A 213 15.00 44.88 14.11
N SER A 214 16.02 44.07 13.76
CA SER A 214 17.41 44.45 14.12
C SER A 214 18.52 43.67 13.42
N THR A 215 19.54 44.39 12.99
CA THR A 215 20.81 43.88 12.42
C THR A 215 21.67 43.14 13.47
N ILE A 216 21.42 43.37 14.76
CA ILE A 216 22.22 42.82 15.88
C ILE A 216 21.76 41.41 16.26
N SER A 217 20.45 41.12 16.24
CA SER A 217 19.91 39.78 16.53
C SER A 217 20.24 38.75 15.43
N TYR A 218 20.59 39.18 14.23
CA TYR A 218 20.83 38.30 13.08
C TYR A 218 22.16 37.52 13.21
N CYS A 219 23.22 38.17 13.70
CA CYS A 219 24.54 37.53 13.88
C CYS A 219 24.53 36.43 14.95
N GLU A 220 23.78 36.59 16.04
CA GLU A 220 23.65 35.55 17.09
C GLU A 220 22.82 34.33 16.61
N GLN A 221 21.96 34.51 15.61
CA GLN A 221 21.00 33.50 15.17
C GLN A 221 21.40 32.75 13.88
N ARG A 222 22.46 33.19 13.21
CA ARG A 222 23.05 32.58 12.02
C ARG A 222 23.51 31.14 12.26
N ASN A 223 24.25 30.91 13.36
CA ASN A 223 24.75 29.59 13.74
C ASN A 223 23.63 28.57 14.04
N PRO A 224 22.60 28.88 14.86
CA PRO A 224 21.51 27.93 15.11
C PRO A 224 20.63 27.66 13.89
N PHE A 225 20.44 28.64 12.98
CA PHE A 225 19.71 28.41 11.72
C PHE A 225 20.42 27.38 10.83
N LEU A 226 21.72 27.56 10.61
CA LEU A 226 22.53 26.66 9.78
C LEU A 226 22.56 25.23 10.36
N ILE A 227 22.70 25.10 11.68
CA ILE A 227 22.65 23.80 12.38
C ILE A 227 21.29 23.11 12.16
N LYS A 228 20.20 23.88 12.28
CA LYS A 228 18.85 23.35 12.08
C LYS A 228 18.59 22.94 10.63
N LEU A 229 19.09 23.71 9.67
CA LEU A 229 18.99 23.38 8.24
C LEU A 229 19.72 22.06 7.93
N LYS A 230 20.98 21.92 8.37
CA LYS A 230 21.76 20.66 8.25
C LYS A 230 21.05 19.47 8.90
N ALA A 231 20.39 19.69 10.04
CA ALA A 231 19.62 18.65 10.70
C ALA A 231 18.39 18.22 9.89
N LEU A 232 17.71 19.15 9.22
CA LEU A 232 16.59 18.85 8.32
C LEU A 232 17.04 18.13 7.06
N GLU A 233 18.15 18.54 6.44
CA GLU A 233 18.76 17.86 5.30
C GLU A 233 19.08 16.41 5.64
N LYS A 234 19.78 16.18 6.75
CA LYS A 234 20.09 14.81 7.21
C LYS A 234 18.84 13.98 7.47
N GLN A 235 17.80 14.60 8.03
CA GLN A 235 16.52 13.92 8.25
C GLN A 235 15.83 13.57 6.93
N TYR A 236 15.86 14.49 5.96
CA TYR A 236 15.33 14.27 4.61
C TYR A 236 16.00 13.07 3.95
N MET A 237 17.33 13.03 3.97
CA MET A 237 18.11 11.92 3.41
C MET A 237 17.80 10.59 4.09
N MET A 238 17.62 10.59 5.41
CA MET A 238 17.23 9.38 6.15
C MET A 238 15.84 8.87 5.73
N ILE A 239 14.85 9.77 5.55
CA ILE A 239 13.52 9.40 5.05
C ILE A 239 13.60 8.87 3.62
N SER A 240 14.33 9.56 2.75
CA SER A 240 14.53 9.16 1.34
C SER A 240 15.16 7.77 1.22
N ASN A 241 16.23 7.50 1.99
CA ASN A 241 16.85 6.18 2.05
C ASN A 241 15.87 5.11 2.58
N THR A 242 15.03 5.47 3.56
CA THR A 242 14.00 4.57 4.08
C THR A 242 12.96 4.21 3.00
N ILE A 243 12.60 5.15 2.13
CA ILE A 243 11.71 4.89 0.98
C ILE A 243 12.37 3.95 -0.03
N GLN A 244 13.68 4.08 -0.30
CA GLN A 244 14.38 3.15 -1.17
C GLN A 244 14.40 1.72 -0.60
N ILE A 245 14.60 1.58 0.71
CA ILE A 245 14.52 0.29 1.41
C ILE A 245 13.08 -0.26 1.36
N LEU A 246 12.07 0.59 1.57
CA LEU A 246 10.65 0.23 1.44
C LEU A 246 10.33 -0.28 0.04
N ASN A 247 10.71 0.44 -1.01
CA ASN A 247 10.52 0.03 -2.40
C ASN A 247 11.21 -1.30 -2.67
N THR A 248 12.43 -1.51 -2.18
CA THR A 248 13.14 -2.79 -2.37
C THR A 248 12.37 -3.95 -1.72
N ILE A 249 11.92 -3.77 -0.47
CA ILE A 249 11.28 -4.84 0.33
C ILE A 249 9.85 -5.14 -0.11
N PHE A 250 9.07 -4.15 -0.56
CA PHE A 250 7.68 -4.35 -0.94
C PHE A 250 7.47 -4.40 -2.47
N SER A 251 8.51 -4.14 -3.27
CA SER A 251 8.39 -4.05 -4.73
C SER A 251 7.69 -5.26 -5.36
N VAL A 252 8.10 -6.46 -4.96
CA VAL A 252 7.58 -7.71 -5.54
C VAL A 252 6.15 -7.95 -5.06
N GLN A 253 5.86 -7.73 -3.78
CA GLN A 253 4.50 -7.88 -3.23
C GLN A 253 3.53 -6.91 -3.90
N VAL A 254 3.86 -5.62 -3.96
CA VAL A 254 3.02 -4.59 -4.60
C VAL A 254 2.82 -4.90 -6.09
N PHE A 255 3.88 -5.32 -6.78
CA PHE A 255 3.76 -5.70 -8.19
C PHE A 255 2.81 -6.89 -8.40
N VAL A 256 2.99 -7.96 -7.63
CA VAL A 256 2.12 -9.15 -7.71
C VAL A 256 0.68 -8.81 -7.35
N THR A 257 0.45 -7.99 -6.32
CA THR A 257 -0.88 -7.45 -5.96
C THR A 257 -1.54 -6.72 -7.13
N ILE A 258 -0.80 -5.84 -7.81
CA ILE A 258 -1.31 -5.07 -8.95
C ILE A 258 -1.68 -6.00 -10.09
N VAL A 259 -0.82 -6.97 -10.39
CA VAL A 259 -1.06 -7.98 -11.44
C VAL A 259 -2.26 -8.86 -11.10
N LEU A 260 -2.37 -9.34 -9.85
CA LEU A 260 -3.52 -10.11 -9.38
C LEU A 260 -4.82 -9.31 -9.55
N THR A 261 -4.83 -8.05 -9.13
CA THR A 261 -6.02 -7.19 -9.25
C THR A 261 -6.39 -6.93 -10.71
N LEU A 262 -5.41 -6.76 -11.60
CA LEU A 262 -5.67 -6.66 -13.05
C LEU A 262 -6.34 -7.92 -13.59
N PHE A 263 -5.84 -9.10 -13.22
CA PHE A 263 -6.41 -10.37 -13.65
C PHE A 263 -7.84 -10.55 -13.13
N GLU A 264 -8.08 -10.29 -11.85
CA GLU A 264 -9.39 -10.39 -11.21
C GLU A 264 -10.41 -9.47 -11.89
N VAL A 265 -10.08 -8.17 -12.03
CA VAL A 265 -10.96 -7.19 -12.65
C VAL A 265 -11.24 -7.53 -14.12
N SER A 266 -10.22 -7.93 -14.88
CA SER A 266 -10.39 -8.28 -16.30
C SER A 266 -11.26 -9.52 -16.48
N LEU A 267 -11.07 -10.54 -15.64
CA LEU A 267 -11.87 -11.77 -15.68
C LEU A 267 -13.34 -11.49 -15.31
N GLU A 268 -13.57 -10.74 -14.22
CA GLU A 268 -14.93 -10.41 -13.79
C GLU A 268 -15.68 -9.60 -14.85
N LEU A 269 -15.01 -8.61 -15.45
CA LEU A 269 -15.57 -7.82 -16.53
C LEU A 269 -15.86 -8.67 -17.77
N TYR A 270 -14.96 -9.58 -18.15
CA TYR A 270 -15.16 -10.52 -19.25
C TYR A 270 -16.39 -11.41 -19.01
N ILE A 271 -16.47 -12.06 -17.85
CA ILE A 271 -17.60 -12.92 -17.47
C ILE A 271 -18.90 -12.11 -17.48
N TYR A 272 -18.87 -10.87 -16.98
CA TYR A 272 -20.03 -9.98 -16.99
C TYR A 272 -20.50 -9.68 -18.41
N VAL A 273 -19.59 -9.30 -19.32
CA VAL A 273 -19.92 -8.98 -20.71
C VAL A 273 -20.43 -10.20 -21.49
N VAL A 274 -19.82 -11.37 -21.32
CA VAL A 274 -20.28 -12.62 -21.97
C VAL A 274 -21.68 -13.00 -21.49
N LYS A 275 -21.92 -12.97 -20.18
CA LYS A 275 -23.26 -13.22 -19.62
C LYS A 275 -24.28 -12.19 -20.10
N TRP A 276 -23.89 -10.93 -20.20
CA TRP A 276 -24.75 -9.89 -20.75
C TRP A 276 -25.12 -10.18 -22.21
N HIS A 277 -24.18 -10.64 -23.03
CA HIS A 277 -24.41 -10.85 -24.45
C HIS A 277 -25.23 -12.09 -24.81
N ASN A 278 -25.09 -13.20 -24.09
CA ASN A 278 -25.81 -14.46 -24.38
C ASN A 278 -27.34 -14.38 -24.16
N GLY A 279 -27.96 -13.20 -24.18
CA GLY A 279 -29.39 -12.99 -23.97
C GLY A 279 -29.85 -13.23 -22.52
N LEU A 280 -28.92 -13.57 -21.63
CA LEU A 280 -29.14 -13.73 -20.19
C LEU A 280 -29.43 -12.40 -19.47
N VAL A 281 -29.71 -11.31 -20.18
CA VAL A 281 -30.18 -10.04 -19.59
C VAL A 281 -31.54 -10.20 -18.90
N ILE A 282 -32.38 -11.12 -19.38
CA ILE A 282 -33.70 -11.39 -18.77
C ILE A 282 -33.58 -12.33 -17.55
N ASN A 283 -32.46 -13.05 -17.41
CA ASN A 283 -32.26 -14.10 -16.38
C ASN A 283 -30.96 -13.96 -15.57
N LEU A 284 -30.24 -12.84 -15.68
CA LEU A 284 -29.15 -12.49 -14.77
C LEU A 284 -29.81 -12.24 -13.42
N SER A 285 -29.71 -13.21 -12.50
CA SER A 285 -30.26 -13.03 -11.18
C SER A 285 -29.67 -11.76 -10.57
N GLU A 286 -30.51 -10.96 -9.93
CA GLU A 286 -30.12 -9.74 -9.21
C GLU A 286 -28.87 -9.97 -8.33
N GLN A 287 -28.75 -11.20 -7.81
CA GLN A 287 -27.62 -11.70 -7.04
C GLN A 287 -26.27 -11.64 -7.77
N VAL A 288 -26.19 -11.97 -9.07
CA VAL A 288 -24.94 -11.98 -9.84
C VAL A 288 -24.44 -10.55 -10.08
N ILE A 289 -25.36 -9.64 -10.40
CA ILE A 289 -25.03 -8.21 -10.59
C ILE A 289 -24.54 -7.61 -9.26
N GLU A 290 -25.21 -7.92 -8.16
CA GLU A 290 -24.81 -7.43 -6.83
C GLU A 290 -23.41 -7.93 -6.43
N ILE A 291 -23.09 -9.22 -6.63
CA ILE A 291 -21.75 -9.76 -6.35
C ILE A 291 -20.70 -9.05 -7.20
N PHE A 292 -20.95 -8.91 -8.50
CA PHE A 292 -20.04 -8.24 -9.42
C PHE A 292 -19.76 -6.80 -8.97
N LEU A 293 -20.80 -6.03 -8.64
CA LEU A 293 -20.64 -4.65 -8.16
C LEU A 293 -19.83 -4.58 -6.86
N LEU A 294 -20.10 -5.48 -5.90
CA LEU A 294 -19.38 -5.51 -4.63
C LEU A 294 -17.89 -5.84 -4.80
N ASN A 295 -17.54 -6.79 -5.67
CA ASN A 295 -16.16 -7.12 -6.00
C ASN A 295 -15.45 -5.98 -6.75
N MET A 296 -16.12 -5.36 -7.73
CA MET A 296 -15.57 -4.22 -8.46
C MET A 296 -15.30 -3.02 -7.54
N ILE A 297 -16.21 -2.75 -6.58
CA ILE A 297 -16.00 -1.73 -5.55
C ILE A 297 -14.78 -2.09 -4.69
N PHE A 298 -14.66 -3.36 -4.26
CA PHE A 298 -13.52 -3.83 -3.47
C PHE A 298 -12.18 -3.63 -4.19
N TYR A 299 -12.05 -4.12 -5.43
CA TYR A 299 -10.82 -4.01 -6.21
C TYR A 299 -10.46 -2.55 -6.50
N THR A 300 -11.45 -1.72 -6.79
CA THR A 300 -11.26 -0.27 -7.02
C THR A 300 -10.76 0.43 -5.76
N LEU A 301 -11.39 0.19 -4.61
CA LEU A 301 -10.97 0.78 -3.33
C LEU A 301 -9.56 0.35 -2.93
N ARG A 302 -9.25 -0.95 -3.10
CA ARG A 302 -7.94 -1.53 -2.81
C ARG A 302 -6.83 -0.84 -3.62
N MET A 303 -7.03 -0.72 -4.94
CA MET A 303 -6.09 -0.02 -5.81
C MET A 303 -6.02 1.47 -5.50
N ALA A 304 -7.16 2.13 -5.32
CA ALA A 304 -7.21 3.55 -4.98
C ALA A 304 -6.39 3.86 -3.72
N LEU A 305 -6.45 3.04 -2.67
CA LEU A 305 -5.66 3.24 -1.45
C LEU A 305 -4.15 3.18 -1.69
N ILE A 306 -3.68 2.21 -2.47
CA ILE A 306 -2.25 2.05 -2.80
C ILE A 306 -1.77 3.26 -3.60
N PHE A 307 -2.45 3.55 -4.71
CA PHE A 307 -2.06 4.65 -5.59
C PHE A 307 -2.18 6.01 -4.91
N TRP A 308 -3.24 6.25 -4.14
CA TRP A 308 -3.41 7.48 -3.37
C TRP A 308 -2.28 7.70 -2.37
N ALA A 309 -1.89 6.65 -1.62
CA ALA A 309 -0.82 6.78 -0.64
C ALA A 309 0.51 7.10 -1.31
N CYS A 310 0.86 6.38 -2.38
CA CYS A 310 2.09 6.60 -3.14
C CYS A 310 2.13 7.98 -3.82
N GLU A 311 1.07 8.35 -4.54
CA GLU A 311 0.96 9.62 -5.25
C GLU A 311 1.06 10.80 -4.28
N THR A 312 0.29 10.76 -3.19
CA THR A 312 0.32 11.86 -2.22
C THR A 312 1.62 11.89 -1.41
N GLY A 313 2.31 10.76 -1.23
CA GLY A 313 3.65 10.72 -0.65
C GLY A 313 4.70 11.37 -1.58
N LYS A 314 4.65 11.03 -2.88
CA LYS A 314 5.50 11.60 -3.92
C LYS A 314 5.30 13.13 -4.01
N ASN A 315 4.05 13.58 -4.04
CA ASN A 315 3.72 15.00 -4.13
C ASN A 315 4.19 15.77 -2.89
N GLN A 316 4.09 15.18 -1.69
CA GLN A 316 4.62 15.78 -0.47
C GLN A 316 6.14 15.91 -0.48
N ALA A 317 6.86 14.93 -1.04
CA ALA A 317 8.31 15.00 -1.20
C ALA A 317 8.72 16.06 -2.23
N GLN A 318 7.97 16.19 -3.33
CA GLN A 318 8.20 17.23 -4.33
C GLN A 318 7.92 18.64 -3.81
N GLU A 319 6.91 18.83 -2.96
CA GLU A 319 6.60 20.12 -2.33
C GLU A 319 7.78 20.67 -1.49
N ILE A 320 8.60 19.79 -0.89
CA ILE A 320 9.80 20.23 -0.16
C ILE A 320 10.78 20.93 -1.10
N ARG A 321 10.91 20.45 -2.34
CA ARG A 321 11.79 21.07 -3.34
C ARG A 321 11.32 22.48 -3.71
N THR A 322 10.01 22.68 -3.88
CA THR A 322 9.45 24.00 -4.16
C THR A 322 9.67 24.94 -2.98
N THR A 323 9.37 24.48 -1.75
CA THR A 323 9.62 25.28 -0.53
C THR A 323 11.11 25.65 -0.40
N ILE A 324 12.04 24.77 -0.73
CA ILE A 324 13.48 25.09 -0.67
C ILE A 324 13.87 26.14 -1.70
N HIS A 325 13.32 26.09 -2.92
CA HIS A 325 13.53 27.13 -3.91
C HIS A 325 13.00 28.48 -3.44
N ASP A 326 11.82 28.52 -2.79
CA ASP A 326 11.26 29.74 -2.23
C ASP A 326 12.17 30.31 -1.12
N VAL A 327 12.60 29.47 -0.19
CA VAL A 327 13.55 29.85 0.88
C VAL A 327 14.88 30.32 0.31
N LEU A 328 15.37 29.69 -0.76
CA LEU A 328 16.61 30.06 -1.43
C LEU A 328 16.53 31.46 -2.08
N ASN A 329 15.37 31.81 -2.64
CA ASN A 329 15.15 33.13 -3.25
C ASN A 329 15.09 34.25 -2.21
N ASP A 330 14.55 33.97 -1.02
CA ASP A 330 14.47 34.92 0.09
C ASP A 330 15.78 35.06 0.88
N ALA A 331 16.68 34.08 0.79
CA ALA A 331 17.92 34.04 1.56
C ALA A 331 18.92 35.11 1.10
N ARG A 332 19.23 36.05 2.00
CA ARG A 332 20.24 37.11 1.77
C ARG A 332 21.67 36.71 2.13
N ASP A 333 21.83 35.75 3.06
CA ASP A 333 23.14 35.30 3.52
C ASP A 333 23.74 34.26 2.58
N GLU A 334 24.96 34.49 2.13
CA GLU A 334 25.65 33.66 1.14
C GLU A 334 25.97 32.25 1.65
N GLN A 335 26.27 32.07 2.94
CA GLN A 335 26.49 30.73 3.50
C GLN A 335 25.20 29.93 3.60
N ILE A 336 24.09 30.57 4.00
CA ILE A 336 22.76 29.95 4.03
C ILE A 336 22.34 29.57 2.61
N LYS A 337 22.60 30.45 1.64
CA LYS A 337 22.33 30.21 0.22
C LYS A 337 23.12 29.01 -0.32
N ASN A 338 24.41 28.92 0.01
CA ASN A 338 25.25 27.79 -0.37
C ASN A 338 24.76 26.46 0.21
N GLU A 339 24.35 26.44 1.49
CA GLU A 339 23.81 25.23 2.13
C GLU A 339 22.45 24.83 1.53
N LEU A 340 21.56 25.80 1.28
CA LEU A 340 20.29 25.53 0.60
C LEU A 340 20.48 25.04 -0.84
N GLN A 341 21.48 25.54 -1.56
CA GLN A 341 21.86 25.02 -2.88
C GLN A 341 22.35 23.58 -2.79
N LEU A 342 23.20 23.26 -1.80
CA LEU A 342 23.65 21.89 -1.56
C LEU A 342 22.47 20.96 -1.26
N PHE A 343 21.57 21.39 -0.38
CA PHE A 343 20.37 20.62 -0.06
C PHE A 343 19.51 20.42 -1.32
N SER A 344 19.24 21.49 -2.09
CA SER A 344 18.50 21.40 -3.36
C SER A 344 19.16 20.44 -4.36
N LEU A 345 20.49 20.40 -4.42
CA LEU A 345 21.23 19.47 -5.27
C LEU A 345 21.02 18.01 -4.80
N GLN A 346 21.11 17.74 -3.50
CA GLN A 346 20.85 16.40 -2.96
C GLN A 346 19.42 15.93 -3.22
N LEU A 347 18.45 16.85 -3.14
CA LEU A 347 17.05 16.61 -3.47
C LEU A 347 16.86 16.12 -4.91
N LEU A 348 17.61 16.69 -5.87
CA LEU A 348 17.59 16.28 -7.27
C LEU A 348 18.11 14.85 -7.48
N HIS A 349 19.12 14.44 -6.71
CA HIS A 349 19.73 13.12 -6.85
C HIS A 349 18.93 12.00 -6.18
N CYS A 350 18.06 12.32 -5.23
CA CYS A 350 17.20 11.32 -4.60
C CYS A 350 15.94 11.06 -5.43
N LYS A 351 15.73 9.80 -5.82
CA LYS A 351 14.46 9.35 -6.42
C LYS A 351 13.41 9.17 -5.32
N HIS A 352 12.49 10.13 -5.20
CA HIS A 352 11.38 10.12 -4.23
C HIS A 352 10.13 9.38 -4.74
N THR A 353 10.31 8.54 -5.76
CA THR A 353 9.22 7.79 -6.39
C THR A 353 9.00 6.48 -5.65
N PHE A 354 7.76 6.23 -5.22
CA PHE A 354 7.34 4.90 -4.80
C PHE A 354 7.28 4.01 -6.04
N SER A 355 7.98 2.88 -5.99
CA SER A 355 8.13 2.01 -7.16
C SER A 355 8.00 0.54 -6.81
N ALA A 356 7.49 -0.22 -7.78
CA ALA A 356 7.31 -1.67 -7.73
C ALA A 356 7.99 -2.29 -8.94
N LYS A 357 9.09 -3.02 -8.72
CA LYS A 357 9.82 -3.82 -9.71
C LYS A 357 10.25 -3.05 -10.98
N GLY A 358 10.43 -1.73 -10.87
CA GLY A 358 10.81 -0.83 -11.96
C GLY A 358 9.69 0.10 -12.45
N PHE A 359 8.43 -0.15 -12.06
CA PHE A 359 7.30 0.70 -12.36
C PHE A 359 7.09 1.73 -11.25
N ASN A 360 6.83 2.99 -11.62
CA ASN A 360 6.38 4.00 -10.66
C ASN A 360 4.93 3.73 -10.31
N VAL A 361 4.63 3.62 -9.02
CA VAL A 361 3.26 3.43 -8.53
C VAL A 361 2.62 4.82 -8.39
N ASP A 362 2.19 5.39 -9.51
CA ASP A 362 1.64 6.75 -9.58
C ASP A 362 0.34 6.83 -10.40
N ALA A 363 -0.33 7.98 -10.35
CA ALA A 363 -1.62 8.18 -11.03
C ALA A 363 -1.55 7.92 -12.55
N THR A 364 -0.40 8.16 -13.17
CA THR A 364 -0.17 7.88 -14.60
C THR A 364 -0.24 6.38 -14.86
N PHE A 365 0.45 5.57 -14.05
CA PHE A 365 0.39 4.12 -14.18
C PHE A 365 -1.04 3.57 -13.98
N LEU A 366 -1.78 4.10 -13.00
CA LEU A 366 -3.19 3.75 -12.80
C LEU A 366 -4.05 4.08 -14.04
N THR A 367 -3.85 5.26 -14.63
CA THR A 367 -4.60 5.70 -15.81
C THR A 367 -4.32 4.78 -17.00
N THR A 368 -3.06 4.41 -17.22
CA THR A 368 -2.68 3.45 -18.27
C THR A 368 -3.34 2.08 -18.05
N MET A 369 -3.39 1.59 -16.82
CA MET A 369 -4.05 0.32 -16.49
C MET A 369 -5.55 0.36 -16.80
N VAL A 370 -6.25 1.41 -16.34
CA VAL A 370 -7.69 1.59 -16.59
C VAL A 370 -7.98 1.72 -18.08
N GLY A 371 -7.16 2.50 -18.81
CA GLY A 371 -7.27 2.62 -20.27
C GLY A 371 -7.05 1.29 -20.99
N THR A 372 -6.09 0.48 -20.52
CA THR A 372 -5.79 -0.85 -21.08
C THR A 372 -6.97 -1.80 -20.86
N ILE A 373 -7.50 -1.90 -19.63
CA ILE A 373 -8.69 -2.73 -19.34
C ILE A 373 -9.86 -2.29 -20.22
N THR A 374 -10.15 -0.99 -20.27
CA THR A 374 -11.27 -0.45 -21.07
C THR A 374 -11.13 -0.80 -22.54
N THR A 375 -9.91 -0.69 -23.10
CA THR A 375 -9.65 -1.03 -24.50
C THR A 375 -9.88 -2.51 -24.77
N TYR A 376 -9.36 -3.41 -23.92
CA TYR A 376 -9.60 -4.84 -24.06
C TYR A 376 -11.09 -5.21 -23.92
N MET A 377 -11.82 -4.54 -23.03
CA MET A 377 -13.25 -4.74 -22.88
C MET A 377 -14.04 -4.30 -24.12
N LEU A 378 -13.69 -3.15 -24.72
CA LEU A 378 -14.31 -2.68 -25.95
C LEU A 378 -14.04 -3.62 -27.12
N ILE A 379 -12.80 -4.11 -27.26
CA ILE A 379 -12.43 -5.09 -28.28
C ILE A 379 -13.24 -6.38 -28.09
N THR A 380 -13.33 -6.88 -26.85
CA THR A 380 -14.12 -8.09 -26.53
C THR A 380 -15.58 -7.89 -26.93
N LEU A 381 -16.18 -6.75 -26.57
CA LEU A 381 -17.56 -6.42 -26.92
C LEU A 381 -17.77 -6.37 -28.44
N GLN A 382 -16.82 -5.79 -29.20
CA GLN A 382 -16.89 -5.74 -30.67
C GLN A 382 -16.87 -7.13 -31.30
N PHE A 383 -15.96 -8.01 -30.87
CA PHE A 383 -15.90 -9.39 -31.36
C PHE A 383 -17.18 -10.16 -31.06
N LEU A 384 -17.74 -9.94 -29.88
CA LEU A 384 -18.94 -10.61 -29.42
C LEU A 384 -20.17 -10.16 -30.25
N ILE A 385 -20.32 -8.86 -30.51
CA ILE A 385 -21.35 -8.33 -31.42
C ILE A 385 -21.19 -8.85 -32.86
N ALA A 386 -19.94 -8.95 -33.34
CA ALA A 386 -19.65 -9.47 -34.67
C ALA A 386 -20.02 -10.96 -34.81
N LEU A 387 -19.76 -11.78 -33.78
CA LEU A 387 -20.13 -13.19 -33.74
C LEU A 387 -21.65 -13.36 -33.86
N TYR A 388 -22.41 -12.63 -33.06
CA TYR A 388 -23.88 -12.66 -33.07
C TYR A 388 -24.48 -12.26 -34.43
N SER A 389 -23.90 -11.24 -35.05
CA SER A 389 -24.34 -10.79 -36.37
C SER A 389 -24.12 -11.88 -37.44
N CYS A 390 -23.07 -12.69 -37.29
CA CYS A 390 -22.75 -13.78 -38.21
C CYS A 390 -23.67 -15.00 -38.01
N GLU A 391 -23.98 -15.36 -36.76
CA GLU A 391 -24.91 -16.45 -36.43
C GLU A 391 -26.33 -16.17 -36.95
N ASN A 392 -26.81 -14.93 -36.79
CA ASN A 392 -28.13 -14.53 -37.31
C ASN A 392 -28.20 -14.53 -38.84
N LEU A 393 -27.07 -14.34 -39.53
CA LEU A 393 -26.99 -14.39 -40.99
C LEU A 393 -26.98 -15.82 -41.55
N GLN A 394 -26.62 -16.83 -40.74
CA GLN A 394 -26.67 -18.24 -41.13
C GLN A 394 -28.06 -18.89 -40.91
N LEU A 395 -28.96 -18.19 -40.21
CA LEU A 395 -30.33 -18.63 -39.91
C LEU A 395 -31.39 -18.07 -40.90
N ILE A 396 -30.98 -17.26 -41.87
CA ILE A 396 -31.78 -16.74 -43.00
C ILE A 396 -31.32 -17.46 -44.27
#